data_AF-A0A7X3XX50-F1
#
_entry.id   AF-A0A7X3XX50-F1
#
_cell.length_a   1.000
_cell.length_b   1.000
_cell.length_c   1.000
_cell.angle_alpha   90.00
_cell.angle_beta   90.00
_cell.angle_gamma   90.00
#
_symmetry.space_group_name_H-M   'P 1'
#
loop_
_entity.id
_entity.type
_entity.pdbx_description
1 polymer ?
#
loop_
_entity_poly.entity_id
_entity_poly.type
_entity_poly.pdbx_seq_one_letter_code
_entity_poly.pdbx_strand_id
1 'polypeptide(L)'
;PTPAPDAAPVIAHGEVLFTAIGCAACHTPYVTTGPSRLAPLDRVRAPLYSDLLLHDLGPALASTCAPGATETEYRTTPLLSLGARRPYLHDLRAFNIERAIELHGGEAESARDAFGALPIVERQALLRFLRSL
;
A
#
# COMPACT_ATOMS: atom_id res chain seq x y z
N PRO A 1 -10.24 -18.39 3.25
CA PRO A 1 -10.08 -18.83 4.66
C PRO A 1 -10.44 -17.70 5.61
N THR A 2 -11.45 -17.89 6.47
CA THR A 2 -11.78 -16.95 7.55
C THR A 2 -10.60 -16.88 8.53
N PRO A 3 -10.12 -15.68 8.91
CA PRO A 3 -9.02 -15.57 9.86
C PRO A 3 -9.41 -16.19 11.22
N ALA A 4 -8.45 -16.77 11.93
CA ALA A 4 -8.65 -17.23 13.30
C ALA A 4 -9.10 -16.04 14.20
N PRO A 5 -9.91 -16.26 15.26
CA PRO A 5 -10.48 -15.20 16.09
C PRO A 5 -9.43 -14.27 16.71
N ASP A 6 -8.25 -14.79 17.06
CA ASP A 6 -7.14 -14.02 17.64
C ASP A 6 -6.42 -13.12 16.62
N ALA A 7 -6.74 -13.24 15.32
CA ALA A 7 -6.14 -12.44 14.26
C ALA A 7 -6.73 -11.03 14.17
N ALA A 8 -7.99 -10.82 14.59
CA ALA A 8 -8.67 -9.54 14.42
C ALA A 8 -8.00 -8.39 15.21
N PRO A 9 -7.63 -8.53 16.50
CA PRO A 9 -6.92 -7.47 17.22
C PRO A 9 -5.54 -7.16 16.60
N VAL A 10 -4.84 -8.19 16.12
CA VAL A 10 -3.52 -8.04 15.50
C VAL A 10 -3.62 -7.32 14.15
N ILE A 11 -4.64 -7.63 13.35
CA ILE A 11 -4.93 -6.94 12.08
C ILE A 11 -5.29 -5.48 12.34
N ALA A 12 -6.16 -5.20 13.32
CA ALA A 12 -6.53 -3.83 13.69
C ALA A 12 -5.31 -3.02 14.16
N HIS A 13 -4.42 -3.62 14.95
CA HIS A 13 -3.17 -2.98 15.34
C HIS A 13 -2.26 -2.72 14.14
N GLY A 14 -2.18 -3.65 13.18
CA GLY A 14 -1.45 -3.46 11.93
C GLY A 14 -1.98 -2.29 11.09
N GLU A 15 -3.29 -2.06 11.04
CA GLU A 15 -3.90 -0.91 10.36
C GLU A 15 -3.54 0.42 11.05
N VAL A 16 -3.49 0.43 12.39
CA VAL A 16 -3.02 1.60 13.15
C VAL A 16 -1.56 1.90 12.83
N LEU A 17 -0.70 0.87 12.83
CA LEU A 17 0.72 1.02 12.48
C LEU A 17 0.90 1.52 11.05
N PHE A 18 0.12 1.02 10.09
CA PHE A 18 0.15 1.44 8.69
C PHE A 18 -0.03 2.96 8.54
N THR A 19 -0.95 3.54 9.32
CA THR A 19 -1.15 4.99 9.35
C THR A 19 -0.02 5.68 10.10
N ALA A 20 0.36 5.15 11.27
CA ALA A 20 1.35 5.78 12.16
C ALA A 20 2.75 5.90 11.55
N ILE A 21 3.17 4.92 10.73
CA ILE A 21 4.49 4.94 10.08
C ILE A 21 4.48 5.64 8.70
N GLY A 22 3.34 6.20 8.29
CA GLY A 22 3.23 7.01 7.08
C GLY A 22 2.90 6.26 5.80
N CYS A 23 2.62 4.95 5.81
CA CYS A 23 2.19 4.23 4.59
C CYS A 23 0.93 4.85 3.97
N ALA A 24 0.02 5.33 4.82
CA ALA A 24 -1.23 5.96 4.42
C ALA A 24 -1.07 7.31 3.69
N ALA A 25 0.14 7.86 3.60
CA ALA A 25 0.40 9.11 2.87
C ALA A 25 0.10 8.97 1.37
N CYS A 26 0.48 7.84 0.76
CA CYS A 26 0.15 7.49 -0.63
C CYS A 26 -0.94 6.41 -0.68
N HIS A 27 -0.87 5.42 0.21
CA HIS A 27 -1.85 4.33 0.27
C HIS A 27 -3.07 4.70 1.12
N THR A 28 -3.75 5.79 0.76
CA THR A 28 -4.87 6.35 1.51
C THR A 28 -6.00 5.31 1.68
N PRO A 29 -6.49 5.04 2.92
CA PRO A 29 -7.39 3.91 3.15
C PRO A 29 -8.69 3.93 2.34
N TYR A 30 -9.24 5.12 2.08
CA TYR A 30 -10.50 5.27 1.37
C TYR A 30 -10.42 6.35 0.29
N VAL A 31 -11.05 6.07 -0.84
CA VAL A 31 -11.42 7.08 -1.85
C VAL A 31 -12.92 7.20 -1.91
N THR A 32 -13.43 8.36 -2.30
CA THR A 32 -14.86 8.57 -2.54
C THR A 32 -15.06 8.91 -4.01
N THR A 33 -15.92 8.18 -4.71
CA THR A 33 -16.24 8.49 -6.10
C THR A 33 -16.91 9.86 -6.21
N GLY A 34 -16.80 10.49 -7.38
CA GLY A 34 -17.52 11.73 -7.67
C GLY A 34 -19.03 11.51 -7.83
N PRO A 35 -19.77 12.61 -8.05
CA PRO A 35 -21.17 12.53 -8.45
C PRO A 35 -21.36 11.66 -9.70
N SER A 36 -22.34 10.76 -9.69
CA SER A 36 -22.61 9.83 -10.81
C SER A 36 -24.09 9.66 -11.08
N ARG A 37 -24.45 9.45 -12.35
CA ARG A 37 -25.81 9.05 -12.75
C ARG A 37 -26.08 7.58 -12.50
N LEU A 38 -25.02 6.79 -12.32
CA LEU A 38 -25.12 5.39 -11.93
C LEU A 38 -25.17 5.35 -10.41
N ALA A 39 -26.33 5.03 -9.85
CA ALA A 39 -26.53 4.97 -8.39
C ALA A 39 -25.46 4.13 -7.65
N PRO A 40 -24.96 2.99 -8.19
CA PRO A 40 -23.89 2.24 -7.55
C PRO A 40 -22.52 2.94 -7.49
N LEU A 41 -22.35 4.09 -8.12
CA LEU A 41 -21.10 4.85 -8.17
C LEU A 41 -21.25 6.31 -7.70
N ASP A 42 -22.44 6.75 -7.25
CA ASP A 42 -22.64 8.12 -6.79
C ASP A 42 -22.11 8.29 -5.36
N ARG A 43 -21.01 9.03 -5.19
CA ARG A 43 -20.41 9.33 -3.87
C ARG A 43 -20.15 8.09 -3.00
N VAL A 44 -19.71 7.01 -3.63
CA VAL A 44 -19.41 5.75 -2.96
C VAL A 44 -18.02 5.80 -2.35
N ARG A 45 -17.95 5.52 -1.05
CA ARG A 45 -16.69 5.39 -0.31
C ARG A 45 -16.14 3.97 -0.46
N ALA A 46 -14.97 3.83 -1.06
CA ALA A 46 -14.34 2.54 -1.37
C ALA A 46 -12.99 2.39 -0.62
N PRO A 47 -12.72 1.24 0.04
CA PRO A 47 -11.48 1.00 0.77
C PRO A 47 -10.34 0.60 -0.17
N LEU A 48 -9.81 1.56 -0.93
CA LEU A 48 -8.86 1.28 -2.00
C LEU A 48 -7.41 1.14 -1.53
N TYR A 49 -7.05 1.79 -0.41
CA TYR A 49 -5.66 1.89 0.06
C TYR A 49 -4.72 2.42 -1.01
N SER A 50 -5.13 3.52 -1.65
CA SER A 50 -4.41 4.22 -2.71
C SER A 50 -5.11 5.54 -2.99
N ASP A 51 -4.35 6.61 -3.14
CA ASP A 51 -4.80 7.91 -3.63
C ASP A 51 -4.87 8.00 -5.17
N LEU A 52 -4.37 6.99 -5.89
CA LEU A 52 -4.28 6.93 -7.35
C LEU A 52 -3.41 8.03 -7.99
N LEU A 53 -2.59 8.73 -7.20
CA LEU A 53 -1.68 9.76 -7.66
C LEU A 53 -0.34 9.15 -8.08
N LEU A 54 0.47 9.95 -8.80
CA LEU A 54 1.85 9.61 -9.13
C LEU A 54 2.76 10.00 -7.98
N HIS A 55 3.69 9.09 -7.63
CA HIS A 55 4.67 9.28 -6.58
C HIS A 55 6.05 8.83 -7.01
N ASP A 56 7.06 9.59 -6.59
CA ASP A 56 8.46 9.26 -6.85
C ASP A 56 8.91 8.10 -5.94
N LEU A 57 9.22 6.95 -6.53
CA LEU A 57 9.77 5.77 -5.83
C LEU A 57 11.30 5.70 -5.84
N GLY A 58 11.95 6.73 -6.38
CA GLY A 58 13.39 6.89 -6.44
C GLY A 58 14.08 6.10 -7.56
N PRO A 59 15.37 6.39 -7.81
CA PRO A 59 16.11 5.88 -8.97
C PRO A 59 16.31 4.35 -8.96
N ALA A 60 16.30 3.70 -7.80
CA ALA A 60 16.42 2.24 -7.70
C ALA A 60 15.22 1.48 -8.30
N LEU A 61 14.09 2.19 -8.44
CA LEU A 61 12.84 1.72 -9.04
C LEU A 61 12.51 2.49 -10.33
N ALA A 62 13.49 3.15 -10.96
CA ALA A 62 13.29 3.79 -12.24
C ALA A 62 12.97 2.76 -13.35
N SER A 63 12.04 3.10 -14.25
CA SER A 63 11.78 2.35 -15.49
C SER A 63 11.41 3.31 -16.63
N THR A 64 10.98 2.78 -17.78
CA THR A 64 10.64 3.63 -18.93
C THR A 64 9.50 4.59 -18.60
N CYS A 65 9.73 5.87 -18.88
CA CYS A 65 8.75 6.94 -18.72
C CYS A 65 7.42 6.66 -19.45
N ALA A 66 6.32 6.73 -18.70
CA ALA A 66 4.98 6.83 -19.27
C ALA A 66 4.63 8.31 -19.54
N PRO A 67 3.77 8.64 -20.52
CA PRO A 67 3.37 10.01 -20.78
C PRO A 67 2.84 10.71 -19.52
N GLY A 68 3.48 11.81 -19.13
CA GLY A 68 3.10 12.59 -17.94
C GLY A 68 3.63 12.07 -16.60
N ALA A 69 4.59 11.15 -16.60
CA ALA A 69 5.34 10.71 -15.42
C ALA A 69 6.85 10.74 -15.74
N THR A 70 7.69 10.97 -14.74
CA THR A 70 9.14 10.71 -14.85
C THR A 70 9.43 9.21 -14.79
N GLU A 71 10.69 8.82 -14.97
CA GLU A 71 11.12 7.41 -14.89
C GLU A 71 10.95 6.81 -13.48
N THR A 72 10.90 7.66 -12.44
CA THR A 72 10.78 7.22 -11.04
C THR A 72 9.36 7.37 -10.49
N GLU A 73 8.45 7.99 -11.24
CA GLU A 73 7.08 8.22 -10.80
C GLU A 73 6.14 7.08 -11.18
N TYR A 74 5.42 6.56 -10.19
CA TYR A 74 4.44 5.50 -10.38
C TYR A 74 3.13 5.85 -9.71
N ARG A 75 2.03 5.41 -10.34
CA ARG A 75 0.72 5.49 -9.70
C ARG A 75 0.66 4.54 -8.51
N THR A 76 0.23 5.04 -7.35
CA THR A 76 0.01 4.21 -6.17
C THR A 76 -0.94 3.07 -6.50
N THR A 77 -0.46 1.83 -6.47
CA THR A 77 -1.31 0.67 -6.78
C THR A 77 -2.29 0.44 -5.62
N PRO A 78 -3.61 0.29 -5.88
CA PRO A 78 -4.58 -0.12 -4.86
C PRO A 78 -4.16 -1.37 -4.11
N LEU A 79 -4.13 -1.31 -2.78
CA LEU A 79 -3.80 -2.48 -1.95
C LEU A 79 -5.02 -3.37 -1.68
N LEU A 80 -6.22 -2.99 -2.12
CA LEU A 80 -7.36 -3.90 -2.12
C LEU A 80 -6.99 -5.18 -2.89
N SER A 81 -7.09 -6.34 -2.23
CA SER A 81 -6.65 -7.66 -2.68
C SER A 81 -5.13 -7.88 -2.74
N LEU A 82 -4.32 -7.11 -2.02
CA LEU A 82 -2.87 -7.29 -1.95
C LEU A 82 -2.48 -8.71 -1.54
N GLY A 83 -3.21 -9.33 -0.60
CA GLY A 83 -2.91 -10.69 -0.12
C GLY A 83 -2.89 -11.76 -1.22
N ALA A 84 -3.63 -11.53 -2.32
CA ALA A 84 -3.77 -12.44 -3.46
C ALA A 84 -2.84 -12.10 -4.64
N ARG A 85 -2.09 -10.99 -4.60
CA ARG A 85 -1.25 -10.51 -5.72
C ARG A 85 0.21 -10.82 -5.48
N ARG A 86 0.86 -11.51 -6.42
CA ARG A 86 2.32 -11.73 -6.46
C ARG A 86 2.76 -11.95 -7.92
N PRO A 87 3.97 -11.53 -8.32
CA PRO A 87 4.94 -10.71 -7.57
C PRO A 87 4.52 -9.23 -7.44
N TYR A 88 5.29 -8.45 -6.68
CA TYR A 88 5.04 -7.04 -6.36
C TYR A 88 6.03 -6.10 -7.06
N LEU A 89 5.70 -4.80 -7.01
CA LEU A 89 6.36 -3.70 -7.75
C LEU A 89 6.11 -3.80 -9.25
N HIS A 90 6.31 -2.68 -9.96
CA HIS A 90 6.00 -2.56 -11.39
C HIS A 90 6.88 -3.49 -12.26
N ASP A 91 8.05 -3.89 -11.76
CA ASP A 91 9.02 -4.73 -12.45
C ASP A 91 9.13 -6.15 -11.87
N LEU A 92 8.19 -6.52 -11.00
CA LEU A 92 8.02 -7.88 -10.50
C LEU A 92 9.19 -8.41 -9.67
N ARG A 93 10.10 -7.56 -9.18
CA ARG A 93 11.33 -8.00 -8.47
C ARG A 93 11.09 -8.52 -7.04
N ALA A 94 9.93 -8.23 -6.45
CA ALA A 94 9.63 -8.58 -5.06
C ALA A 94 8.63 -9.75 -4.98
N PHE A 95 8.99 -10.84 -4.28
CA PHE A 95 8.13 -12.03 -4.16
C PHE A 95 7.32 -12.10 -2.85
N ASN A 96 7.55 -11.15 -1.95
CA ASN A 96 6.80 -11.00 -0.70
C ASN A 96 6.63 -9.51 -0.34
N ILE A 97 5.64 -9.22 0.51
CA ILE A 97 5.25 -7.86 0.89
C ILE A 97 6.38 -7.14 1.63
N GLU A 98 7.07 -7.83 2.53
CA GLU A 98 8.19 -7.25 3.29
C GLU A 98 9.30 -6.76 2.36
N ARG A 99 9.68 -7.57 1.38
CA ARG A 99 10.67 -7.19 0.36
C ARG A 99 10.18 -6.03 -0.51
N ALA A 100 8.88 -5.98 -0.82
CA ALA A 100 8.32 -4.86 -1.56
C ALA A 100 8.43 -3.55 -0.75
N ILE A 101 8.12 -3.58 0.55
CA ILE A 101 8.25 -2.42 1.45
C ILE A 101 9.71 -1.95 1.51
N GLU A 102 10.66 -2.87 1.72
CA GLU A 102 12.11 -2.58 1.79
C GLU A 102 12.67 -1.91 0.52
N LEU A 103 12.01 -2.07 -0.62
CA LEU A 103 12.45 -1.52 -1.90
C LEU A 103 11.84 -0.15 -2.21
N HIS A 104 10.90 0.35 -1.39
CA HIS A 104 10.36 1.69 -1.58
C HIS A 104 11.44 2.76 -1.33
N GLY A 105 11.62 3.68 -2.27
CA GLY A 105 12.49 4.84 -2.13
C GLY A 105 11.71 6.13 -2.36
N GLY A 106 12.44 7.22 -2.65
CA GLY A 106 11.85 8.52 -2.96
C GLY A 106 10.93 9.01 -1.85
N GLU A 107 9.70 9.40 -2.19
CA GLU A 107 8.71 9.90 -1.23
C GLU A 107 8.35 8.88 -0.14
N ALA A 108 8.49 7.58 -0.42
CA ALA A 108 8.16 6.50 0.50
C ALA A 108 9.33 6.08 1.41
N GLU A 109 10.51 6.69 1.27
CA GLU A 109 11.72 6.33 2.02
C GLU A 109 11.52 6.42 3.54
N SER A 110 10.90 7.48 4.04
CA SER A 110 10.65 7.64 5.47
C SER A 110 9.74 6.54 6.03
N ALA A 111 8.71 6.12 5.28
CA ALA A 111 7.82 5.04 5.70
C ALA A 111 8.51 3.66 5.64
N ARG A 112 9.35 3.43 4.63
CA ARG A 112 10.22 2.23 4.56
C ARG A 112 11.12 2.15 5.78
N ASP A 113 11.79 3.24 6.13
CA ASP A 113 12.75 3.25 7.23
C ASP A 113 12.04 3.08 8.59
N ALA A 114 10.87 3.71 8.75
CA ALA A 114 10.02 3.51 9.92
C ALA A 114 9.56 2.04 10.05
N PHE A 115 9.16 1.40 8.95
CA PHE A 115 8.90 -0.05 8.93
C PHE A 115 10.14 -0.86 9.35
N GLY A 116 11.32 -0.47 8.83
CA GLY A 116 12.62 -1.03 9.19
C GLY A 116 12.97 -0.92 10.67
N ALA A 117 12.46 0.11 11.36
CA ALA A 117 12.68 0.35 12.78
C ALA A 117 11.64 -0.32 13.71
N LEU A 118 10.53 -0.83 13.18
CA LEU A 118 9.49 -1.47 13.99
C LEU A 118 10.04 -2.71 14.72
N PRO A 119 9.68 -2.89 16.01
CA PRO A 119 9.84 -4.16 16.70
C PRO A 119 9.25 -5.32 15.90
N ILE A 120 9.85 -6.50 16.02
CA ILE A 120 9.45 -7.68 15.23
C ILE A 120 7.95 -8.00 15.35
N VAL A 121 7.37 -7.82 16.54
CA VAL A 121 5.95 -8.08 16.80
C VAL A 121 5.06 -7.11 16.02
N GLU A 122 5.39 -5.82 16.02
CA GLU A 122 4.65 -4.76 15.31
C GLU A 122 4.78 -4.93 13.80
N ARG A 123 5.99 -5.28 13.32
CA ARG A 123 6.22 -5.60 11.91
C ARG A 123 5.33 -6.75 11.44
N GLN A 124 5.21 -7.81 12.24
CA GLN A 124 4.33 -8.94 11.90
C GLN A 124 2.84 -8.56 11.97
N ALA A 125 2.45 -7.66 12.86
CA ALA A 125 1.08 -7.13 12.90
C ALA A 125 0.75 -6.37 11.61
N LEU A 126 1.64 -5.46 11.17
CA LEU A 126 1.48 -4.74 9.90
C LEU A 126 1.42 -5.70 8.70
N LEU A 127 2.34 -6.68 8.62
CA LEU A 127 2.32 -7.66 7.52
C LEU A 127 1.06 -8.53 7.52
N ARG A 128 0.46 -8.82 8.69
CA ARG A 128 -0.83 -9.53 8.77
C ARG A 128 -1.98 -8.66 8.28
N PHE A 129 -1.99 -7.37 8.64
CA PHE A 129 -2.94 -6.42 8.10
C PHE A 129 -2.85 -6.34 6.58
N LEU A 130 -1.65 -6.13 6.01
CA LEU A 130 -1.44 -6.04 4.57
C LEU A 130 -1.86 -7.32 3.81
N ARG A 131 -1.71 -8.51 4.42
CA ARG A 131 -2.18 -9.77 3.84
C ARG A 131 -3.71 -9.94 3.91
N SER A 132 -4.38 -9.21 4.79
CA SER A 132 -5.84 -9.24 4.93
C SER A 132 -6.56 -8.34 3.93
N LEU A 133 -5.81 -7.45 3.25
CA LEU A 133 -6.31 -6.58 2.20
C LEU A 133 -6.58 -7.34 0.89
#